data_AF-A0A662VIE8-F1
#
_entry.id   AF-A0A662VIE8-F1
#
_cell.length_a   1.000
_cell.length_b   1.000
_cell.length_c   1.000
_cell.angle_alpha   90.00
_cell.angle_beta   90.00
_cell.angle_gamma   90.00
#
_symmetry.space_group_name_H-M   'P 1'
#
loop_
_entity.id
_entity.type
_entity.pdbx_description
1 polymer ?
#
loop_
_entity_poly.entity_id
_entity_poly.type
_entity_poly.pdbx_seq_one_letter_code
_entity_poly.pdbx_strand_id
1 'polypeptide(L)'
;MNIEINAFNDPWMDNGILNFYKILNELESCEAKLTENSIIVRIKDREKFVKELTRALLDKRQNLIVNEEDRKTKMQKEVKKDHVIIQEEKKIDGKVVLKEEIYKPEKTAEIISKVFDLSEGKNMCILCGRKYNKSIKKLQQANYPFVTKIASLSGVRSYKDDGRLSLKEYYDNLCPICYFIGILEWTDETLIYRTFPGEKSYLFMPYFDNLKELYEFKKLCIYTGILNNAERYSNIKVNPNTQDVENTPGEYSTLLCFYEKFVESATDEIIVSNWAVLHIPFGAVKNVKIDFLNINESILGVIKNLKESERLERIYSDLMRKMYFFSQNKNNTDWDITREIQENLSKYFLLDDFRSFTNSLLPKKGGYVFFSSEVKQNLEELIFEWRWRKMGVKKEKLDAIKNDGKIVAKISENNASLIYKLDKVRTIDDFWSVLREISRKLPGLDEKKLREIKPTALDEVIQLTKEIVEKNKDEWKEIRDLIVVYASMYYSLDKLKKKSEGGEKK
;
A
#
# COMPACT_ATOMS: atom_id res chain seq x y z
N MET A 1 25.13 21.71 -24.58
CA MET A 1 25.70 21.13 -23.35
C MET A 1 25.13 19.73 -23.17
N ASN A 2 25.95 18.73 -22.87
CA ASN A 2 25.50 17.34 -22.68
C ASN A 2 25.66 16.95 -21.21
N ILE A 3 24.63 16.33 -20.64
CA ILE A 3 24.60 15.89 -19.25
C ILE A 3 24.09 14.46 -19.25
N GLU A 4 24.88 13.54 -18.76
CA GLU A 4 24.38 12.22 -18.38
C GLU A 4 24.01 12.26 -16.90
N ILE A 5 22.98 11.57 -16.44
CA ILE A 5 22.61 11.36 -15.02
C ILE A 5 22.31 9.88 -14.86
N ASN A 6 23.18 9.18 -14.11
CA ASN A 6 23.05 7.74 -13.88
C ASN A 6 22.02 7.46 -12.79
N ALA A 7 21.43 6.26 -12.83
CA ALA A 7 20.67 5.69 -11.75
C ALA A 7 21.50 5.69 -10.45
N PHE A 8 20.81 5.96 -9.35
CA PHE A 8 21.37 6.00 -8.01
C PHE A 8 21.30 4.65 -7.32
N ASN A 9 20.42 3.74 -7.78
CA ASN A 9 19.98 2.55 -7.04
C ASN A 9 19.40 2.95 -5.67
N ASP A 10 18.61 4.02 -5.69
CA ASP A 10 17.96 4.60 -4.53
C ASP A 10 16.52 4.96 -4.90
N PRO A 11 15.52 4.41 -4.19
CA PRO A 11 14.12 4.62 -4.52
C PRO A 11 13.72 6.10 -4.63
N TRP A 12 14.26 6.98 -3.78
CA TRP A 12 13.90 8.41 -3.82
C TRP A 12 14.51 9.10 -5.04
N MET A 13 15.80 8.89 -5.26
CA MET A 13 16.54 9.57 -6.33
C MET A 13 16.18 9.05 -7.72
N ASP A 14 15.94 7.74 -7.88
CA ASP A 14 15.58 7.15 -9.18
C ASP A 14 14.17 7.53 -9.61
N ASN A 15 13.22 7.56 -8.67
CA ASN A 15 11.90 8.14 -8.92
C ASN A 15 12.02 9.63 -9.32
N GLY A 16 12.88 10.39 -8.62
CA GLY A 16 13.17 11.79 -8.91
C GLY A 16 13.79 12.05 -10.28
N ILE A 17 14.72 11.19 -10.72
CA ILE A 17 15.29 11.28 -12.07
C ILE A 17 14.19 11.18 -13.11
N LEU A 18 13.24 10.25 -12.94
CA LEU A 18 12.20 10.04 -13.93
C LEU A 18 11.13 11.13 -13.92
N ASN A 19 10.82 11.69 -12.76
CA ASN A 19 10.02 12.91 -12.70
C ASN A 19 10.72 14.05 -13.47
N PHE A 20 12.04 14.20 -13.32
CA PHE A 20 12.81 15.17 -14.10
C PHE A 20 12.80 14.85 -15.60
N TYR A 21 13.00 13.59 -15.99
CA TYR A 21 12.97 13.14 -17.38
C TYR A 21 11.63 13.46 -18.05
N LYS A 22 10.52 13.26 -17.34
CA LYS A 22 9.19 13.63 -17.83
C LYS A 22 9.12 15.12 -18.15
N ILE A 23 9.58 15.98 -17.24
CA ILE A 23 9.61 17.44 -17.46
C ILE A 23 10.49 17.77 -18.68
N LEU A 24 11.66 17.15 -18.81
CA LEU A 24 12.57 17.40 -19.93
C LEU A 24 11.94 17.09 -21.30
N ASN A 25 11.09 16.06 -21.39
CA ASN A 25 10.40 15.71 -22.64
C ASN A 25 9.31 16.73 -23.04
N GLU A 26 8.94 17.63 -22.15
CA GLU A 26 7.99 18.72 -22.42
C GLU A 26 8.71 20.02 -22.86
N LEU A 27 10.05 20.08 -22.81
CA LEU A 27 10.83 21.28 -23.13
C LEU A 27 11.36 21.23 -24.56
N GLU A 28 11.28 22.34 -25.29
CA GLU A 28 11.82 22.45 -26.66
C GLU A 28 13.34 22.71 -26.67
N SER A 29 13.85 23.29 -25.59
CA SER A 29 15.24 23.72 -25.42
C SER A 29 16.24 22.58 -25.20
N CYS A 30 15.78 21.35 -25.01
CA CYS A 30 16.64 20.17 -24.86
C CYS A 30 16.10 18.93 -25.58
N GLU A 31 16.95 17.94 -25.73
CA GLU A 31 16.58 16.55 -26.06
C GLU A 31 16.98 15.67 -24.89
N ALA A 32 16.08 14.82 -24.42
CA ALA A 32 16.37 13.85 -23.38
C ALA A 32 16.21 12.43 -23.93
N LYS A 33 17.12 11.53 -23.55
CA LYS A 33 17.06 10.10 -23.86
C LYS A 33 17.16 9.31 -22.58
N LEU A 34 16.20 8.40 -22.37
CA LEU A 34 16.22 7.42 -21.29
C LEU A 34 16.92 6.14 -21.74
N THR A 35 17.87 5.68 -20.93
CA THR A 35 18.44 4.33 -20.99
C THR A 35 17.97 3.53 -19.79
N GLU A 36 18.37 2.26 -19.67
CA GLU A 36 18.01 1.43 -18.51
C GLU A 36 18.62 1.96 -17.21
N ASN A 37 19.79 2.62 -17.29
CA ASN A 37 20.58 3.01 -16.13
C ASN A 37 20.95 4.50 -16.10
N SER A 38 20.45 5.32 -17.04
CA SER A 38 20.76 6.74 -17.09
C SER A 38 19.76 7.55 -17.91
N ILE A 39 19.72 8.85 -17.68
CA ILE A 39 19.15 9.84 -18.60
C ILE A 39 20.28 10.66 -19.23
N ILE A 40 20.20 10.90 -20.53
CA ILE A 40 21.14 11.72 -21.28
C ILE A 40 20.38 12.94 -21.80
N VAL A 41 20.84 14.13 -21.43
CA VAL A 41 20.21 15.41 -21.72
C VAL A 41 21.15 16.25 -22.58
N ARG A 42 20.69 16.63 -23.78
CA ARG A 42 21.35 17.56 -24.69
C ARG A 42 20.62 18.89 -24.67
N ILE A 43 21.18 19.87 -23.97
CA ILE A 43 20.67 21.25 -23.92
C ILE A 43 21.18 21.99 -25.16
N LYS A 44 20.24 22.47 -25.98
CA LYS A 44 20.48 23.20 -27.24
C LYS A 44 20.71 24.69 -26.99
N ASP A 45 19.90 25.27 -26.11
CA ASP A 45 19.93 26.68 -25.73
C ASP A 45 19.80 26.78 -24.20
N ARG A 46 20.86 27.27 -23.53
CA ARG A 46 20.92 27.35 -22.06
C ARG A 46 19.94 28.37 -21.51
N GLU A 47 19.78 29.51 -22.16
CA GLU A 47 18.92 30.59 -21.66
C GLU A 47 17.44 30.19 -21.79
N LYS A 48 17.06 29.67 -22.97
CA LYS A 48 15.72 29.13 -23.20
C LYS A 48 15.43 27.97 -22.24
N PHE A 49 16.40 27.07 -22.01
CA PHE A 49 16.27 25.95 -21.07
C PHE A 49 16.01 26.39 -19.63
N VAL A 50 16.79 27.34 -19.11
CA VAL A 50 16.58 27.86 -17.76
C VAL A 50 15.19 28.48 -17.62
N LYS A 51 14.73 29.22 -18.64
CA LYS A 51 13.41 29.85 -18.65
C LYS A 51 12.27 28.83 -18.67
N GLU A 52 12.33 27.83 -19.55
CA GLU A 52 11.31 26.78 -19.68
C GLU A 52 11.24 25.90 -18.43
N LEU A 53 12.39 25.44 -17.92
CA LEU A 53 12.45 24.63 -16.71
C LEU A 53 11.97 25.40 -15.47
N THR A 54 12.26 26.70 -15.39
CA THR A 54 11.73 27.58 -14.33
C THR A 54 10.21 27.58 -14.32
N ARG A 55 9.60 27.75 -15.50
CA ARG A 55 8.14 27.75 -15.64
C ARG A 55 7.55 26.39 -15.24
N ALA A 56 8.10 25.30 -15.79
CA ALA A 56 7.63 23.95 -15.49
C ALA A 56 7.71 23.62 -13.99
N LEU A 57 8.81 24.03 -13.32
CA LEU A 57 8.96 23.81 -11.88
C LEU A 57 7.95 24.59 -11.04
N LEU A 58 7.69 25.85 -11.39
CA LEU A 58 6.72 26.68 -10.68
C LEU A 58 5.29 26.18 -10.89
N ASP A 59 4.97 25.62 -12.05
CA ASP A 59 3.69 24.95 -12.31
C ASP A 59 3.58 23.67 -11.45
N LYS A 60 4.64 22.86 -11.40
CA LYS A 60 4.71 21.63 -10.57
C LYS A 60 4.66 21.89 -9.06
N ARG A 61 5.05 23.09 -8.59
CA ARG A 61 4.89 23.50 -7.18
C ARG A 61 3.45 23.31 -6.69
N GLN A 62 2.45 23.45 -7.57
CA GLN A 62 1.03 23.28 -7.20
C GLN A 62 0.72 21.88 -6.65
N ASN A 63 1.49 20.85 -7.02
CA ASN A 63 1.31 19.48 -6.51
C ASN A 63 1.64 19.34 -5.01
N LEU A 64 2.35 20.32 -4.42
CA LEU A 64 2.75 20.33 -3.01
C LEU A 64 1.66 20.88 -2.08
N ILE A 65 0.66 21.54 -2.65
CA ILE A 65 -0.36 22.31 -1.93
C ILE A 65 -1.76 21.89 -2.35
N VAL A 66 -2.71 22.18 -1.48
CA VAL A 66 -4.15 22.02 -1.73
C VAL A 66 -4.86 23.30 -1.32
N ASN A 67 -6.01 23.59 -1.94
CA ASN A 67 -6.87 24.69 -1.50
C ASN A 67 -7.96 24.11 -0.59
N GLU A 68 -8.02 24.58 0.64
CA GLU A 68 -9.05 24.19 1.61
C GLU A 68 -9.81 25.42 2.11
N GLU A 69 -11.11 25.25 2.34
CA GLU A 69 -11.93 26.26 2.99
C GLU A 69 -11.61 26.34 4.48
N ASP A 70 -11.21 27.53 4.94
CA ASP A 70 -11.00 27.78 6.36
C ASP A 70 -12.33 27.64 7.13
N ARG A 71 -12.38 26.72 8.11
CA ARG A 71 -13.58 26.45 8.90
C ARG A 71 -14.14 27.67 9.63
N LYS A 72 -13.30 28.66 9.99
CA LYS A 72 -13.70 29.86 10.72
C LYS A 72 -14.05 31.00 9.78
N THR A 73 -13.21 31.25 8.77
CA THR A 73 -13.35 32.44 7.91
C THR A 73 -14.09 32.17 6.61
N LYS A 74 -14.39 30.91 6.28
CA LYS A 74 -15.04 30.50 5.02
C LYS A 74 -14.27 30.89 3.76
N MET A 75 -13.01 31.30 3.90
CA MET A 75 -12.13 31.69 2.81
C MET A 75 -11.28 30.50 2.37
N GLN A 76 -11.06 30.38 1.07
CA GLN A 76 -10.09 29.42 0.52
C GLN A 76 -8.67 29.83 0.93
N LYS A 77 -7.89 28.86 1.42
CA LYS A 77 -6.49 29.05 1.80
C LYS A 77 -5.65 27.91 1.25
N GLU A 78 -4.42 28.22 0.87
CA GLU A 78 -3.45 27.20 0.51
C GLU A 78 -2.99 26.46 1.78
N VAL A 79 -2.94 25.14 1.70
CA VAL A 79 -2.39 24.26 2.73
C VAL A 79 -1.41 23.31 2.08
N LYS A 80 -0.19 23.20 2.62
CA LYS A 80 0.76 22.20 2.15
C LYS A 80 0.29 20.80 2.56
N LYS A 81 0.44 19.83 1.66
CA LYS A 81 0.16 18.43 1.96
C LYS A 81 1.05 17.93 3.11
N ASP A 82 0.49 17.17 4.04
CA ASP A 82 1.18 16.84 5.30
C ASP A 82 2.39 15.90 5.11
N HIS A 83 2.31 15.03 4.09
CA HIS A 83 3.41 14.14 3.72
C HIS A 83 4.63 14.90 3.16
N VAL A 84 4.45 16.12 2.65
CA VAL A 84 5.56 16.94 2.13
C VAL A 84 6.37 17.49 3.30
N ILE A 85 7.65 17.13 3.37
CA ILE A 85 8.54 17.49 4.49
C ILE A 85 9.26 18.83 4.31
N ILE A 86 9.11 19.46 3.15
CA ILE A 86 9.57 20.84 2.88
C ILE A 86 8.96 21.78 3.93
N GLN A 87 9.79 22.56 4.61
CA GLN A 87 9.33 23.48 5.65
C GLN A 87 8.58 24.69 5.06
N GLU A 88 7.60 25.20 5.80
CA GLU A 88 6.88 26.43 5.47
C GLU A 88 7.52 27.63 6.20
N GLU A 89 7.50 28.79 5.55
CA GLU A 89 7.70 30.09 6.17
C GLU A 89 6.35 30.69 6.60
N LYS A 90 6.37 31.90 7.17
CA LYS A 90 5.13 32.62 7.50
C LYS A 90 4.32 32.82 6.21
N LYS A 91 3.06 32.36 6.22
CA LYS A 91 2.13 32.56 5.10
C LYS A 91 1.95 34.06 4.83
N ILE A 92 1.89 34.42 3.55
CA ILE A 92 1.65 35.79 3.07
C ILE A 92 0.31 35.74 2.34
N ASP A 93 -0.66 36.56 2.78
CA ASP A 93 -2.01 36.65 2.21
C ASP A 93 -2.73 35.30 2.04
N GLY A 94 -2.52 34.38 2.98
CA GLY A 94 -3.14 33.04 2.96
C GLY A 94 -2.46 32.03 2.01
N LYS A 95 -1.40 32.42 1.30
CA LYS A 95 -0.60 31.55 0.44
C LYS A 95 0.53 30.86 1.19
N VAL A 96 0.83 29.62 0.80
CA VAL A 96 1.94 28.83 1.36
C VAL A 96 3.25 29.37 0.81
N VAL A 97 4.16 29.75 1.70
CA VAL A 97 5.53 30.11 1.33
C VAL A 97 6.43 28.96 1.75
N LEU A 98 7.05 28.29 0.78
CA LEU A 98 7.98 27.19 1.04
C LEU A 98 9.36 27.78 1.36
N LYS A 99 10.04 27.19 2.35
CA LYS A 99 11.41 27.58 2.74
C LYS A 99 12.46 27.25 1.68
N GLU A 100 12.18 26.29 0.81
CA GLU A 100 13.07 25.97 -0.30
C GLU A 100 12.92 27.02 -1.40
N GLU A 101 13.97 27.82 -1.54
CA GLU A 101 14.03 29.00 -2.42
C GLU A 101 13.81 28.68 -3.90
N ILE A 102 14.03 27.43 -4.29
CA ILE A 102 13.79 26.98 -5.67
C ILE A 102 12.30 27.03 -6.07
N TYR A 103 11.39 27.14 -5.11
CA TYR A 103 9.96 27.32 -5.37
C TYR A 103 9.51 28.78 -5.24
N LYS A 104 10.44 29.72 -5.06
CA LYS A 104 10.15 31.16 -4.99
C LYS A 104 10.33 31.77 -6.38
N PRO A 105 9.27 32.33 -7.02
CA PRO A 105 9.33 32.81 -8.39
C PRO A 105 10.51 33.74 -8.69
N GLU A 106 10.87 34.59 -7.74
CA GLU A 106 11.96 35.56 -7.84
C GLU A 106 13.37 34.97 -7.75
N LYS A 107 13.53 33.74 -7.21
CA LYS A 107 14.83 33.06 -7.06
C LYS A 107 15.02 31.84 -7.96
N THR A 108 13.92 31.31 -8.51
CA THR A 108 13.91 30.00 -9.19
C THR A 108 14.87 29.95 -10.38
N ALA A 109 14.83 30.96 -11.27
CA ALA A 109 15.69 31.01 -12.45
C ALA A 109 17.19 31.09 -12.11
N GLU A 110 17.55 31.86 -11.08
CA GLU A 110 18.93 31.96 -10.59
C GLU A 110 19.42 30.61 -10.06
N ILE A 111 18.59 29.93 -9.27
CA ILE A 111 18.94 28.61 -8.71
C ILE A 111 19.06 27.57 -9.81
N ILE A 112 18.14 27.52 -10.78
CA ILE A 112 18.23 26.60 -11.92
C ILE A 112 19.51 26.87 -12.73
N SER A 113 19.82 28.14 -13.01
CA SER A 113 21.07 28.50 -13.69
C SER A 113 22.32 27.97 -12.97
N LYS A 114 22.33 28.01 -11.63
CA LYS A 114 23.36 27.42 -10.77
C LYS A 114 23.35 25.89 -10.77
N VAL A 115 22.18 25.24 -10.82
CA VAL A 115 22.06 23.76 -10.89
C VAL A 115 22.81 23.23 -12.11
N PHE A 116 22.63 23.90 -13.24
CA PHE A 116 23.21 23.50 -14.52
C PHE A 116 24.55 24.18 -14.84
N ASP A 117 25.17 24.83 -13.85
CA ASP A 117 26.54 25.33 -13.94
C ASP A 117 27.54 24.24 -13.55
N LEU A 118 27.69 23.23 -14.41
CA LEU A 118 28.38 21.97 -14.12
C LEU A 118 29.91 22.06 -14.18
N SER A 119 30.49 23.10 -13.60
CA SER A 119 31.95 23.19 -13.45
C SER A 119 32.47 22.06 -12.55
N GLU A 120 33.42 21.27 -13.07
CA GLU A 120 34.13 20.28 -12.26
C GLU A 120 34.85 20.98 -11.10
N GLY A 121 34.85 20.32 -9.94
CA GLY A 121 35.47 20.86 -8.74
C GLY A 121 36.06 19.77 -7.86
N LYS A 122 36.44 20.16 -6.65
CA LYS A 122 37.16 19.29 -5.72
C LYS A 122 36.23 18.46 -4.82
N ASN A 123 34.96 18.85 -4.70
CA ASN A 123 34.01 18.18 -3.81
C ASN A 123 33.38 16.98 -4.51
N MET A 124 33.22 15.86 -3.80
CA MET A 124 32.56 14.65 -4.32
C MET A 124 31.16 14.52 -3.71
N CYS A 125 30.15 14.37 -4.57
CA CYS A 125 28.76 14.24 -4.15
C CYS A 125 28.53 12.94 -3.37
N ILE A 126 27.88 13.02 -2.22
CA ILE A 126 27.55 11.86 -1.38
C ILE A 126 26.51 10.91 -2.00
N LEU A 127 25.66 11.42 -2.90
CA LEU A 127 24.61 10.61 -3.54
C LEU A 127 25.06 10.02 -4.89
N CYS A 128 25.62 10.83 -5.79
CA CYS A 128 25.98 10.36 -7.15
C CYS A 128 27.48 10.17 -7.40
N GLY A 129 28.36 10.46 -6.42
CA GLY A 129 29.80 10.38 -6.59
C GLY A 129 30.44 11.42 -7.54
N ARG A 130 29.65 12.31 -8.16
CA ARG A 130 30.19 13.32 -9.09
C ARG A 130 31.04 14.36 -8.39
N LYS A 131 32.08 14.81 -9.08
CA LYS A 131 32.87 15.97 -8.70
C LYS A 131 32.12 17.26 -9.04
N TYR A 132 32.15 18.24 -8.13
CA TYR A 132 31.49 19.52 -8.33
C TYR A 132 32.18 20.65 -7.55
N ASN A 133 31.95 21.89 -7.99
CA ASN A 133 32.62 23.05 -7.41
C ASN A 133 31.86 23.67 -6.23
N LYS A 134 30.60 24.09 -6.45
CA LYS A 134 29.79 24.79 -5.44
C LYS A 134 28.49 24.04 -5.16
N SER A 135 28.15 23.88 -3.87
CA SER A 135 26.83 23.37 -3.44
C SER A 135 25.79 24.48 -3.50
N ILE A 136 24.53 24.13 -3.77
CA ILE A 136 23.39 25.06 -3.58
C ILE A 136 22.90 25.00 -2.13
N LYS A 137 22.69 23.78 -1.64
CA LYS A 137 22.21 23.46 -0.29
C LYS A 137 22.91 22.20 0.18
N LYS A 138 22.87 21.98 1.49
CA LYS A 138 23.32 20.74 2.14
C LYS A 138 22.30 19.62 1.90
N LEU A 139 22.72 18.37 2.09
CA LEU A 139 21.79 17.24 2.17
C LEU A 139 20.95 17.38 3.44
N GLN A 140 19.63 17.41 3.29
CA GLN A 140 18.65 17.60 4.35
C GLN A 140 17.38 16.83 4.00
N GLN A 141 16.51 16.61 4.98
CA GLN A 141 15.24 15.90 4.76
C GLN A 141 14.46 16.39 3.54
N ALA A 142 14.38 17.71 3.34
CA ALA A 142 13.64 18.28 2.20
C ALA A 142 14.11 17.77 0.83
N ASN A 143 15.39 17.45 0.63
CA ASN A 143 15.90 16.93 -0.65
C ASN A 143 16.23 15.43 -0.60
N TYR A 144 16.27 14.83 0.59
CA TYR A 144 16.47 13.40 0.74
C TYR A 144 15.87 12.93 2.08
N PRO A 145 14.68 12.30 2.06
CA PRO A 145 13.87 12.04 3.26
C PRO A 145 14.54 11.10 4.27
N PHE A 146 15.56 10.33 3.85
CA PHE A 146 16.24 9.34 4.70
C PHE A 146 17.37 9.91 5.57
N VAL A 147 17.70 11.20 5.40
CA VAL A 147 18.64 11.89 6.28
C VAL A 147 17.89 12.43 7.47
N THR A 148 18.48 12.42 8.66
CA THR A 148 17.90 13.10 9.83
C THR A 148 18.97 13.94 10.52
N LYS A 149 18.55 14.93 11.31
CA LYS A 149 19.47 15.73 12.15
C LYS A 149 20.24 14.87 13.14
N ILE A 150 19.67 13.73 13.55
CA ILE A 150 20.28 12.82 14.51
C ILE A 150 21.13 11.83 13.71
N ALA A 151 22.44 12.01 13.73
CA ALA A 151 23.37 11.19 12.92
C ALA A 151 23.21 9.68 13.14
N SER A 152 22.83 9.23 14.35
CA SER A 152 22.57 7.80 14.64
C SER A 152 21.29 7.25 14.00
N LEU A 153 20.38 8.13 13.56
CA LEU A 153 19.13 7.79 12.89
C LEU A 153 19.16 8.15 11.39
N SER A 154 20.28 8.70 10.91
CA SER A 154 20.47 9.00 9.49
C SER A 154 20.80 7.70 8.75
N GLY A 155 20.11 7.43 7.64
CA GLY A 155 20.42 6.30 6.75
C GLY A 155 21.77 6.44 6.03
N VAL A 156 22.38 7.62 6.09
CA VAL A 156 23.66 7.93 5.45
C VAL A 156 24.74 7.96 6.52
N ARG A 157 25.70 7.04 6.46
CA ARG A 157 26.89 7.00 7.35
C ARG A 157 28.03 7.81 6.76
N SER A 158 28.75 8.54 7.60
CA SER A 158 30.00 9.18 7.22
C SER A 158 31.15 8.79 8.11
N TYR A 159 32.35 8.84 7.53
CA TYR A 159 33.60 8.55 8.21
C TYR A 159 34.52 9.76 8.07
N LYS A 160 35.29 10.04 9.11
CA LYS A 160 36.43 10.95 9.09
C LYS A 160 37.57 10.29 8.29
N ASP A 161 38.55 11.09 7.90
CA ASP A 161 39.73 10.60 7.15
C ASP A 161 40.53 9.53 7.93
N ASP A 162 40.38 9.48 9.26
CA ASP A 162 40.95 8.45 10.13
C ASP A 162 40.08 7.17 10.28
N GLY A 163 39.00 7.05 9.49
CA GLY A 163 38.08 5.91 9.50
C GLY A 163 37.06 5.91 10.64
N ARG A 164 37.04 6.93 11.52
CA ARG A 164 36.04 7.01 12.61
C ARG A 164 34.72 7.58 12.11
N LEU A 165 33.60 7.13 12.69
CA LEU A 165 32.27 7.64 12.33
C LEU A 165 32.18 9.16 12.58
N SER A 166 31.69 9.90 11.59
CA SER A 166 31.40 11.33 11.67
C SER A 166 29.92 11.53 12.00
N LEU A 167 29.64 12.31 13.05
CA LEU A 167 28.27 12.60 13.55
C LEU A 167 27.73 13.93 13.03
N LYS A 168 28.06 14.32 11.79
CA LYS A 168 27.54 15.57 11.21
C LYS A 168 26.02 15.47 10.99
N GLU A 169 25.28 16.48 11.45
CA GLU A 169 23.81 16.55 11.31
C GLU A 169 23.34 16.72 9.86
N TYR A 170 24.20 17.29 9.00
CA TYR A 170 23.93 17.51 7.58
C TYR A 170 25.21 17.35 6.76
N TYR A 171 25.05 16.80 5.55
CA TYR A 171 26.15 16.57 4.62
C TYR A 171 26.33 17.77 3.71
N ASP A 172 27.50 18.41 3.79
CA ASP A 172 27.84 19.59 2.98
C ASP A 172 28.17 19.21 1.52
N ASN A 173 28.45 17.93 1.28
CA ASN A 173 28.93 17.38 0.02
C ASN A 173 27.79 16.90 -0.91
N LEU A 174 26.77 17.73 -1.12
CA LEU A 174 25.67 17.48 -2.07
C LEU A 174 25.84 18.32 -3.34
N CYS A 175 25.87 17.68 -4.51
CA CYS A 175 25.98 18.42 -5.78
C CYS A 175 24.64 19.09 -6.17
N PRO A 176 24.69 20.16 -6.99
CA PRO A 176 23.49 20.88 -7.42
C PRO A 176 22.44 20.02 -8.13
N ILE A 177 22.85 19.06 -8.96
CA ILE A 177 21.93 18.14 -9.67
C ILE A 177 21.16 17.27 -8.66
N CYS A 178 21.84 16.65 -7.70
CA CYS A 178 21.19 15.79 -6.72
C CYS A 178 20.26 16.58 -5.79
N TYR A 179 20.65 17.80 -5.42
CA TYR A 179 19.76 18.72 -4.73
C TYR A 179 18.45 18.95 -5.52
N PHE A 180 18.58 19.25 -6.81
CA PHE A 180 17.45 19.53 -7.68
C PHE A 180 16.54 18.31 -7.90
N ILE A 181 17.12 17.15 -8.21
CA ILE A 181 16.36 15.90 -8.38
C ILE A 181 15.61 15.55 -7.10
N GLY A 182 16.32 15.56 -5.96
CA GLY A 182 15.76 15.15 -4.69
C GLY A 182 14.66 16.07 -4.16
N ILE A 183 14.72 17.38 -4.45
CA ILE A 183 13.64 18.30 -4.10
C ILE A 183 12.46 18.19 -5.07
N LEU A 184 12.73 17.95 -6.36
CA LEU A 184 11.72 17.83 -7.39
C LEU A 184 10.80 16.63 -7.16
N GLU A 185 11.30 15.53 -6.60
CA GLU A 185 10.50 14.31 -6.41
C GLU A 185 9.19 14.54 -5.62
N TRP A 186 9.17 15.46 -4.65
CA TRP A 186 7.93 15.81 -3.93
C TRP A 186 6.78 16.28 -4.83
N THR A 187 7.10 16.76 -6.04
CA THR A 187 6.14 17.27 -7.02
C THR A 187 5.60 16.20 -7.96
N ASP A 188 6.07 14.96 -7.85
CA ASP A 188 5.64 13.89 -8.72
C ASP A 188 4.16 13.55 -8.47
N GLU A 189 3.39 13.52 -9.55
CA GLU A 189 1.96 13.19 -9.55
C GLU A 189 1.69 11.67 -9.51
N THR A 190 2.75 10.86 -9.60
CA THR A 190 2.68 9.39 -9.53
C THR A 190 2.97 8.83 -8.14
N LEU A 191 3.38 9.68 -7.20
CA LEU A 191 3.57 9.29 -5.81
C LEU A 191 2.25 8.91 -5.15
N ILE A 192 2.12 7.69 -4.66
CA ILE A 192 0.91 7.23 -3.96
C ILE A 192 1.04 7.58 -2.48
N TYR A 193 0.00 8.14 -1.87
CA TYR A 193 0.04 8.48 -0.45
C TYR A 193 -1.28 8.28 0.29
N ARG A 194 -1.14 8.04 1.60
CA ARG A 194 -2.25 8.06 2.57
C ARG A 194 -1.80 8.74 3.86
N THR A 195 -2.52 9.78 4.26
CA THR A 195 -2.24 10.60 5.44
C THR A 195 -3.33 10.41 6.50
N PHE A 196 -2.93 10.06 7.71
CA PHE A 196 -3.78 10.01 8.89
C PHE A 196 -3.53 11.26 9.74
N PRO A 197 -4.41 12.29 9.69
CA PRO A 197 -4.17 13.56 10.34
C PRO A 197 -3.86 13.39 11.83
N GLY A 198 -2.73 13.95 12.27
CA GLY A 198 -2.28 13.89 13.67
C GLY A 198 -1.49 12.63 14.04
N GLU A 199 -1.34 11.68 13.12
CA GLU A 199 -0.59 10.44 13.34
C GLU A 199 0.64 10.34 12.42
N LYS A 200 0.46 9.89 11.17
CA LYS A 200 1.52 9.75 10.16
C LYS A 200 0.94 9.72 8.74
N SER A 201 1.83 9.91 7.76
CA SER A 201 1.58 9.64 6.36
C SER A 201 2.39 8.45 5.89
N TYR A 202 1.82 7.67 4.99
CA TYR A 202 2.50 6.67 4.17
C TYR A 202 2.67 7.22 2.76
N LEU A 203 3.87 7.11 2.22
CA LEU A 203 4.18 7.45 0.82
C LEU A 203 4.82 6.22 0.18
N PHE A 204 4.24 5.73 -0.91
CA PHE A 204 4.67 4.50 -1.57
C PHE A 204 5.44 4.86 -2.82
N MET A 205 6.65 4.34 -2.93
CA MET A 205 7.53 4.56 -4.07
C MET A 205 7.83 3.22 -4.74
N PRO A 206 7.51 3.08 -6.03
CA PRO A 206 7.87 1.88 -6.77
C PRO A 206 9.40 1.75 -6.85
N TYR A 207 9.91 0.52 -6.73
CA TYR A 207 11.32 0.21 -6.84
C TYR A 207 11.55 -0.79 -7.98
N PHE A 208 12.27 -0.35 -9.01
CA PHE A 208 12.68 -1.16 -10.16
C PHE A 208 14.20 -1.04 -10.33
N ASP A 209 14.84 -2.10 -10.80
CA ASP A 209 16.26 -2.09 -11.15
C ASP A 209 16.53 -1.36 -12.48
N ASN A 210 15.47 -1.14 -13.28
CA ASN A 210 15.52 -0.56 -14.61
C ASN A 210 14.70 0.74 -14.69
N LEU A 211 15.34 1.85 -15.06
CA LEU A 211 14.67 3.15 -15.19
C LEU A 211 13.59 3.18 -16.29
N LYS A 212 13.70 2.36 -17.35
CA LYS A 212 12.66 2.29 -18.39
C LYS A 212 11.38 1.65 -17.87
N GLU A 213 11.49 0.56 -17.12
CA GLU A 213 10.33 -0.12 -16.53
C GLU A 213 9.64 0.79 -15.52
N LEU A 214 10.42 1.46 -14.66
CA LEU A 214 9.87 2.47 -13.74
C LEU A 214 9.19 3.62 -14.49
N TYR A 215 9.74 4.06 -15.61
CA TYR A 215 9.13 5.11 -16.43
C TYR A 215 7.80 4.66 -17.05
N GLU A 216 7.73 3.45 -17.62
CA GLU A 216 6.48 2.92 -18.16
C GLU A 216 5.44 2.69 -17.05
N PHE A 217 5.84 2.23 -15.85
CA PHE A 217 4.97 2.15 -14.69
C PHE A 217 4.36 3.52 -14.34
N LYS A 218 5.20 4.56 -14.23
CA LYS A 218 4.75 5.94 -13.94
C LYS A 218 3.81 6.47 -15.02
N LYS A 219 4.11 6.20 -16.29
CA LYS A 219 3.28 6.58 -17.44
C LYS A 219 1.92 5.89 -17.41
N LEU A 220 1.87 4.61 -17.05
CA LEU A 220 0.60 3.89 -16.86
C LEU A 220 -0.21 4.47 -15.70
N CYS A 221 0.41 4.83 -14.57
CA CYS A 221 -0.29 5.49 -13.47
C CYS A 221 -0.99 6.79 -13.91
N ILE A 222 -0.34 7.55 -14.80
CA ILE A 222 -0.92 8.78 -15.37
C ILE A 222 -2.03 8.44 -16.37
N TYR A 223 -1.76 7.54 -17.31
CA TYR A 223 -2.69 7.16 -18.38
C TYR A 223 -4.00 6.58 -17.84
N THR A 224 -3.91 5.70 -16.84
CA THR A 224 -5.07 5.09 -16.18
C THR A 224 -5.92 6.10 -15.41
N GLY A 225 -5.34 7.24 -15.04
CA GLY A 225 -6.04 8.30 -14.33
C GLY A 225 -6.56 7.87 -12.95
N ILE A 226 -5.97 6.84 -12.33
CA ILE A 226 -6.39 6.27 -11.04
C ILE A 226 -5.99 7.15 -9.83
N LEU A 227 -5.14 8.15 -10.04
CA LEU A 227 -4.68 9.06 -9.00
C LEU A 227 -5.35 10.45 -9.13
N ASN A 228 -5.70 11.06 -8.00
CA ASN A 228 -6.11 12.45 -7.86
C ASN A 228 -5.15 13.18 -6.91
N ASN A 229 -4.26 13.97 -7.48
CA ASN A 229 -3.26 14.73 -6.71
C ASN A 229 -3.77 16.06 -6.16
N ALA A 230 -5.04 16.42 -6.35
CA ALA A 230 -5.62 17.61 -5.72
C ALA A 230 -5.96 17.38 -4.24
N GLU A 231 -6.04 16.12 -3.80
CA GLU A 231 -6.50 15.76 -2.48
C GLU A 231 -5.39 15.73 -1.44
N ARG A 232 -5.70 16.14 -0.20
CA ARG A 232 -4.69 16.29 0.86
C ARG A 232 -4.28 14.97 1.50
N TYR A 233 -5.24 14.06 1.70
CA TYR A 233 -5.08 12.93 2.62
C TYR A 233 -4.99 11.56 1.96
N SER A 234 -5.34 11.45 0.69
CA SER A 234 -5.23 10.25 -0.13
C SER A 234 -5.23 10.71 -1.58
N ASN A 235 -4.61 9.96 -2.47
CA ASN A 235 -4.71 10.25 -3.90
C ASN A 235 -5.23 9.09 -4.74
N ILE A 236 -5.59 7.95 -4.17
CA ILE A 236 -6.20 6.86 -4.96
C ILE A 236 -7.67 7.20 -5.17
N LYS A 237 -8.13 7.33 -6.42
CA LYS A 237 -9.54 7.60 -6.71
C LYS A 237 -10.44 6.42 -6.39
N VAL A 238 -11.70 6.68 -6.08
CA VAL A 238 -12.76 5.64 -5.95
C VAL A 238 -13.06 4.98 -7.30
N ASN A 239 -13.07 5.78 -8.36
CA ASN A 239 -13.24 5.36 -9.75
C ASN A 239 -12.41 6.30 -10.64
N PRO A 240 -11.78 5.84 -11.73
CA PRO A 240 -11.07 6.72 -12.68
C PRO A 240 -11.86 7.96 -13.12
N ASN A 241 -13.19 7.83 -13.23
CA ASN A 241 -14.11 8.86 -13.71
C ASN A 241 -14.56 9.88 -12.64
N THR A 242 -14.23 9.68 -11.37
CA THR A 242 -14.58 10.62 -10.28
C THR A 242 -13.34 11.31 -9.73
N GLN A 243 -13.53 12.42 -9.02
CA GLN A 243 -12.45 13.07 -8.26
C GLN A 243 -12.38 12.59 -6.82
N ASP A 244 -13.39 11.85 -6.34
CA ASP A 244 -13.41 11.31 -4.99
C ASP A 244 -12.26 10.32 -4.77
N VAL A 245 -11.64 10.39 -3.60
CA VAL A 245 -10.54 9.51 -3.20
C VAL A 245 -10.95 8.49 -2.13
N GLU A 246 -10.30 7.34 -2.17
CA GLU A 246 -10.46 6.26 -1.22
C GLU A 246 -9.81 6.62 0.12
N ASN A 247 -10.57 6.44 1.19
CA ASN A 247 -10.12 6.67 2.57
C ASN A 247 -9.82 5.32 3.24
N THR A 248 -8.73 4.69 2.80
CA THR A 248 -8.26 3.41 3.32
C THR A 248 -7.84 3.49 4.80
N PRO A 249 -7.99 2.40 5.57
CA PRO A 249 -7.72 2.37 7.00
C PRO A 249 -6.23 2.31 7.38
N GLY A 250 -5.35 1.94 6.45
CA GLY A 250 -3.92 1.82 6.72
C GLY A 250 -3.05 1.64 5.48
N GLU A 251 -1.82 1.21 5.70
CA GLU A 251 -0.74 1.06 4.72
C GLU A 251 -1.08 -0.01 3.68
N TYR A 252 -1.36 -1.23 4.12
CA TYR A 252 -1.60 -2.38 3.25
C TYR A 252 -2.93 -2.28 2.53
N SER A 253 -3.96 -1.72 3.18
CA SER A 253 -5.22 -1.42 2.50
C SER A 253 -5.06 -0.39 1.39
N THR A 254 -4.20 0.61 1.59
CA THR A 254 -3.87 1.60 0.56
C THR A 254 -3.22 0.93 -0.64
N LEU A 255 -2.21 0.08 -0.39
CA LEU A 255 -1.49 -0.61 -1.45
C LEU A 255 -2.39 -1.60 -2.22
N LEU A 256 -3.24 -2.37 -1.53
CA LEU A 256 -4.20 -3.28 -2.18
C LEU A 256 -5.24 -2.50 -3.01
N CYS A 257 -5.71 -1.37 -2.49
CA CYS A 257 -6.63 -0.47 -3.18
C CYS A 257 -6.02 0.19 -4.42
N PHE A 258 -4.70 0.37 -4.45
CA PHE A 258 -3.97 0.77 -5.65
C PHE A 258 -3.93 -0.37 -6.67
N TYR A 259 -3.49 -1.57 -6.26
CA TYR A 259 -3.34 -2.71 -7.18
C TYR A 259 -4.65 -3.08 -7.88
N GLU A 260 -5.78 -3.15 -7.18
CA GLU A 260 -7.07 -3.52 -7.79
C GLU A 260 -7.51 -2.60 -8.94
N LYS A 261 -6.97 -1.37 -9.00
CA LYS A 261 -7.22 -0.39 -10.06
C LYS A 261 -6.11 -0.38 -11.11
N PHE A 262 -4.87 -0.56 -10.69
CA PHE A 262 -3.72 -0.51 -11.58
C PHE A 262 -3.65 -1.72 -12.53
N VAL A 263 -4.01 -2.92 -12.06
CA VAL A 263 -3.87 -4.16 -12.86
C VAL A 263 -4.69 -4.18 -14.15
N GLU A 264 -5.71 -3.31 -14.30
CA GLU A 264 -6.51 -3.19 -15.53
C GLU A 264 -5.68 -2.84 -16.76
N SER A 265 -4.64 -2.03 -16.57
CA SER A 265 -3.85 -1.45 -17.67
C SER A 265 -2.39 -1.84 -17.62
N ALA A 266 -2.01 -2.66 -16.64
CA ALA A 266 -0.65 -3.14 -16.47
C ALA A 266 -0.45 -4.45 -17.22
N THR A 267 0.65 -4.56 -17.96
CA THR A 267 1.18 -5.84 -18.41
C THR A 267 1.97 -6.49 -17.28
N ASP A 268 2.17 -7.81 -17.33
CA ASP A 268 2.89 -8.55 -16.27
C ASP A 268 4.31 -8.02 -16.04
N GLU A 269 4.96 -7.49 -17.08
CA GLU A 269 6.31 -6.90 -17.02
C GLU A 269 6.37 -5.54 -16.31
N ILE A 270 5.23 -4.84 -16.16
CA ILE A 270 5.18 -3.46 -15.62
C ILE A 270 4.53 -3.44 -14.23
N ILE A 271 4.06 -4.57 -13.71
CA ILE A 271 3.50 -4.63 -12.36
C ILE A 271 4.65 -4.59 -11.35
N VAL A 272 4.69 -3.50 -10.59
CA VAL A 272 5.64 -3.33 -9.49
C VAL A 272 5.38 -4.37 -8.39
N SER A 273 6.43 -5.07 -7.97
CA SER A 273 6.41 -6.00 -6.83
C SER A 273 7.13 -5.43 -5.61
N ASN A 274 8.13 -4.57 -5.83
CA ASN A 274 8.95 -3.98 -4.76
C ASN A 274 8.57 -2.52 -4.50
N TRP A 275 8.36 -2.20 -3.24
CA TRP A 275 7.99 -0.86 -2.78
C TRP A 275 8.90 -0.39 -1.65
N ALA A 276 9.33 0.85 -1.74
CA ALA A 276 9.82 1.60 -0.59
C ALA A 276 8.67 2.43 -0.01
N VAL A 277 8.34 2.21 1.26
CA VAL A 277 7.25 2.91 1.97
C VAL A 277 7.83 3.84 3.01
N LEU A 278 7.59 5.14 2.85
CA LEU A 278 8.04 6.16 3.79
C LEU A 278 6.96 6.43 4.82
N HIS A 279 7.33 6.28 6.09
CA HIS A 279 6.46 6.54 7.24
C HIS A 279 6.83 7.90 7.80
N ILE A 280 6.04 8.92 7.44
CA ILE A 280 6.30 10.32 7.74
C ILE A 280 5.46 10.72 8.95
N PRO A 281 6.03 10.86 10.16
CA PRO A 281 5.25 11.23 11.33
C PRO A 281 4.80 12.69 11.28
N PHE A 282 3.70 12.99 11.97
CA PHE A 282 3.31 14.37 12.26
C PHE A 282 4.18 14.98 13.36
N GLY A 283 4.37 16.30 13.30
CA GLY A 283 5.08 17.06 14.33
C GLY A 283 6.30 17.82 13.82
N ALA A 284 6.93 18.56 14.73
CA ALA A 284 8.07 19.44 14.42
C ALA A 284 9.36 18.68 14.11
N VAL A 285 9.54 17.50 14.71
CA VAL A 285 10.68 16.61 14.44
C VAL A 285 10.17 15.41 13.63
N LYS A 286 10.45 15.41 12.33
CA LYS A 286 10.07 14.30 11.45
C LYS A 286 11.16 13.24 11.46
N ASN A 287 10.93 12.12 12.14
CA ASN A 287 11.77 10.93 12.00
C ASN A 287 11.13 10.01 10.97
N VAL A 288 11.47 10.21 9.69
CA VAL A 288 10.95 9.40 8.60
C VAL A 288 11.54 8.00 8.71
N LYS A 289 10.69 6.97 8.80
CA LYS A 289 11.11 5.57 8.68
C LYS A 289 10.88 5.10 7.24
N ILE A 290 11.67 4.12 6.82
CA ILE A 290 11.51 3.44 5.55
C ILE A 290 11.33 1.96 5.81
N ASP A 291 10.27 1.40 5.23
CA ASP A 291 10.03 -0.04 5.17
C ASP A 291 10.05 -0.47 3.71
N PHE A 292 10.51 -1.69 3.45
CA PHE A 292 10.51 -2.27 2.10
C PHE A 292 9.49 -3.40 2.05
N LEU A 293 8.57 -3.33 1.09
CA LEU A 293 7.56 -4.35 0.86
C LEU A 293 7.84 -5.06 -0.46
N ASN A 294 7.85 -6.39 -0.43
CA ASN A 294 7.89 -7.24 -1.61
C ASN A 294 6.55 -7.98 -1.70
N ILE A 295 5.83 -7.74 -2.79
CA ILE A 295 4.56 -8.41 -3.09
C ILE A 295 4.84 -9.54 -4.07
N ASN A 296 4.48 -10.76 -3.66
CA ASN A 296 4.71 -11.95 -4.45
C ASN A 296 3.92 -11.86 -5.79
N GLU A 297 4.57 -12.18 -6.90
CA GLU A 297 3.95 -12.19 -8.24
C GLU A 297 2.70 -13.09 -8.30
N SER A 298 2.66 -14.18 -7.53
CA SER A 298 1.49 -15.05 -7.46
C SER A 298 0.27 -14.37 -6.81
N ILE A 299 0.47 -13.39 -5.92
CA ILE A 299 -0.62 -12.58 -5.38
C ILE A 299 -1.10 -11.58 -6.42
N LEU A 300 -0.19 -10.93 -7.15
CA LEU A 300 -0.53 -10.05 -8.26
C LEU A 300 -1.34 -10.81 -9.33
N GLY A 301 -0.94 -12.04 -9.65
CA GLY A 301 -1.68 -12.93 -10.54
C GLY A 301 -3.07 -13.30 -10.03
N VAL A 302 -3.27 -13.47 -8.72
CA VAL A 302 -4.62 -13.67 -8.13
C VAL A 302 -5.49 -12.43 -8.33
N ILE A 303 -4.95 -11.23 -8.09
CA ILE A 303 -5.69 -9.97 -8.29
C ILE A 303 -6.13 -9.85 -9.75
N LYS A 304 -5.20 -10.09 -10.69
CA LYS A 304 -5.47 -10.05 -12.13
C LYS A 304 -6.52 -11.09 -12.55
N ASN A 305 -6.35 -12.35 -12.18
CA ASN A 305 -7.25 -13.43 -12.56
C ASN A 305 -8.68 -13.23 -12.05
N LEU A 306 -8.85 -12.75 -10.81
CA LEU A 306 -10.19 -12.49 -10.25
C LEU A 306 -10.94 -11.44 -11.05
N LYS A 307 -10.22 -10.42 -11.48
CA LYS A 307 -10.75 -9.31 -12.26
C LYS A 307 -11.06 -9.71 -13.70
N GLU A 308 -10.10 -10.34 -14.40
CA GLU A 308 -10.28 -10.81 -15.79
C GLU A 308 -11.39 -11.84 -15.94
N SER A 309 -11.64 -12.64 -14.90
CA SER A 309 -12.74 -13.60 -14.89
C SER A 309 -14.08 -13.00 -14.44
N GLU A 310 -14.12 -11.69 -14.14
CA GLU A 310 -15.30 -10.96 -13.63
C GLU A 310 -15.92 -11.57 -12.36
N ARG A 311 -15.17 -12.42 -11.64
CA ARG A 311 -15.64 -13.08 -10.41
C ARG A 311 -15.56 -12.17 -9.20
N LEU A 312 -14.58 -11.27 -9.19
CA LEU A 312 -14.44 -10.22 -8.19
C LEU A 312 -13.70 -9.02 -8.80
N GLU A 313 -14.42 -7.90 -8.93
CA GLU A 313 -13.94 -6.68 -9.56
C GLU A 313 -12.87 -5.96 -8.71
N ARG A 314 -13.14 -5.75 -7.41
CA ARG A 314 -12.22 -5.05 -6.49
C ARG A 314 -12.10 -5.74 -5.13
N ILE A 315 -10.95 -6.34 -4.87
CA ILE A 315 -10.71 -7.09 -3.62
C ILE A 315 -10.81 -6.20 -2.38
N TYR A 316 -10.25 -4.99 -2.40
CA TYR A 316 -10.39 -4.10 -1.26
C TYR A 316 -11.81 -3.50 -1.23
N SER A 317 -12.24 -2.84 -2.32
CA SER A 317 -13.45 -2.02 -2.29
C SER A 317 -14.77 -2.81 -2.23
N ASP A 318 -14.82 -4.02 -2.79
CA ASP A 318 -16.03 -4.86 -2.84
C ASP A 318 -16.02 -6.00 -1.82
N LEU A 319 -14.89 -6.28 -1.20
CA LEU A 319 -14.75 -7.33 -0.19
C LEU A 319 -14.23 -6.79 1.16
N MET A 320 -12.95 -6.44 1.26
CA MET A 320 -12.34 -6.11 2.57
C MET A 320 -13.01 -4.91 3.24
N ARG A 321 -13.23 -3.81 2.52
CA ARG A 321 -13.89 -2.60 3.01
C ARG A 321 -15.31 -2.84 3.52
N LYS A 322 -15.99 -3.87 3.01
CA LYS A 322 -17.36 -4.24 3.37
C LYS A 322 -17.43 -5.28 4.51
N MET A 323 -16.30 -5.74 5.03
CA MET A 323 -16.23 -6.54 6.26
C MET A 323 -16.16 -5.62 7.48
N TYR A 324 -17.15 -5.71 8.35
CA TYR A 324 -17.28 -4.87 9.55
C TYR A 324 -17.25 -5.71 10.81
N PHE A 325 -16.67 -5.22 11.91
CA PHE A 325 -16.79 -5.89 13.19
C PHE A 325 -18.05 -5.45 13.93
N PHE A 326 -18.99 -6.37 14.14
CA PHE A 326 -20.19 -6.11 14.93
C PHE A 326 -19.94 -6.41 16.41
N SER A 327 -20.04 -5.38 17.26
CA SER A 327 -19.95 -5.52 18.71
C SER A 327 -21.33 -5.86 19.29
N GLN A 328 -21.45 -7.03 19.90
CA GLN A 328 -22.65 -7.44 20.64
C GLN A 328 -22.86 -6.57 21.89
N ASN A 329 -21.78 -6.15 22.54
CA ASN A 329 -21.85 -5.30 23.73
C ASN A 329 -22.41 -3.91 23.41
N LYS A 330 -21.98 -3.32 22.28
CA LYS A 330 -22.44 -2.00 21.83
C LYS A 330 -23.70 -2.06 20.94
N ASN A 331 -24.10 -3.27 20.53
CA ASN A 331 -25.15 -3.53 19.54
C ASN A 331 -24.98 -2.74 18.23
N ASN A 332 -23.74 -2.42 17.84
CA ASN A 332 -23.40 -1.63 16.66
C ASN A 332 -22.00 -2.02 16.14
N THR A 333 -21.63 -1.48 14.99
CA THR A 333 -20.28 -1.63 14.42
C THR A 333 -19.24 -0.96 15.31
N ASP A 334 -18.17 -1.69 15.61
CA ASP A 334 -16.97 -1.14 16.24
C ASP A 334 -15.98 -0.73 15.13
N TRP A 335 -15.91 0.56 14.84
CA TRP A 335 -15.11 1.07 13.72
C TRP A 335 -13.60 0.94 13.94
N ASP A 336 -13.12 0.96 15.18
CA ASP A 336 -11.70 0.82 15.48
C ASP A 336 -11.23 -0.61 15.19
N ILE A 337 -11.97 -1.60 15.71
CA ILE A 337 -11.71 -3.02 15.41
C ILE A 337 -11.93 -3.32 13.92
N THR A 338 -12.94 -2.70 13.30
CA THR A 338 -13.20 -2.85 11.87
C THR A 338 -11.99 -2.42 11.05
N ARG A 339 -11.43 -1.23 11.28
CA ARG A 339 -10.27 -0.73 10.55
C ARG A 339 -9.05 -1.62 10.74
N GLU A 340 -8.83 -2.12 11.96
CA GLU A 340 -7.77 -3.10 12.26
C GLU A 340 -7.94 -4.40 11.46
N ILE A 341 -9.17 -4.94 11.39
CA ILE A 341 -9.46 -6.16 10.63
C ILE A 341 -9.26 -5.92 9.13
N GLN A 342 -9.77 -4.82 8.58
CA GLN A 342 -9.63 -4.50 7.16
C GLN A 342 -8.15 -4.34 6.75
N GLU A 343 -7.37 -3.69 7.61
CA GLU A 343 -5.93 -3.53 7.40
C GLU A 343 -5.19 -4.87 7.49
N ASN A 344 -5.50 -5.70 8.49
CA ASN A 344 -4.91 -7.02 8.65
C ASN A 344 -5.25 -7.96 7.49
N LEU A 345 -6.50 -7.98 7.04
CA LEU A 345 -6.91 -8.78 5.88
C LEU A 345 -6.14 -8.37 4.62
N SER A 346 -6.04 -7.07 4.37
CA SER A 346 -5.26 -6.55 3.23
C SER A 346 -3.78 -6.91 3.34
N LYS A 347 -3.19 -6.75 4.53
CA LYS A 347 -1.80 -7.10 4.82
C LYS A 347 -1.52 -8.57 4.56
N TYR A 348 -2.29 -9.46 5.19
CA TYR A 348 -2.05 -10.89 5.12
C TYR A 348 -2.36 -11.48 3.75
N PHE A 349 -3.27 -10.87 2.99
CA PHE A 349 -3.45 -11.20 1.58
C PHE A 349 -2.22 -10.81 0.74
N LEU A 350 -1.79 -9.54 0.84
CA LEU A 350 -0.63 -9.04 0.09
C LEU A 350 0.67 -9.81 0.39
N LEU A 351 0.84 -10.28 1.62
CA LEU A 351 2.00 -11.04 2.09
C LEU A 351 1.85 -12.57 1.95
N ASP A 352 0.76 -13.05 1.32
CA ASP A 352 0.42 -14.49 1.19
C ASP A 352 0.40 -15.28 2.52
N ASP A 353 0.10 -14.61 3.64
CA ASP A 353 -0.04 -15.23 4.96
C ASP A 353 -1.50 -15.63 5.22
N PHE A 354 -1.92 -16.72 4.58
CA PHE A 354 -3.31 -17.19 4.69
C PHE A 354 -3.71 -17.50 6.13
N ARG A 355 -2.78 -18.00 6.95
CA ARG A 355 -3.06 -18.34 8.34
C ARG A 355 -3.42 -17.11 9.18
N SER A 356 -2.65 -16.03 9.05
CA SER A 356 -2.96 -14.79 9.76
C SER A 356 -4.20 -14.09 9.18
N PHE A 357 -4.46 -14.27 7.87
CA PHE A 357 -5.71 -13.85 7.24
C PHE A 357 -6.91 -14.54 7.90
N THR A 358 -6.88 -15.87 8.07
CA THR A 358 -7.99 -16.60 8.71
C THR A 358 -8.21 -16.17 10.16
N ASN A 359 -7.12 -15.90 10.89
CA ASN A 359 -7.20 -15.44 12.29
C ASN A 359 -7.94 -14.10 12.42
N SER A 360 -7.88 -13.25 11.39
CA SER A 360 -8.56 -11.94 11.39
C SER A 360 -10.08 -12.05 11.25
N LEU A 361 -10.59 -13.19 10.77
CA LEU A 361 -12.02 -13.47 10.60
C LEU A 361 -12.66 -14.15 11.81
N LEU A 362 -11.85 -14.69 12.74
CA LEU A 362 -12.35 -15.38 13.92
C LEU A 362 -13.30 -14.47 14.71
N PRO A 363 -14.36 -15.04 15.32
CA PRO A 363 -15.11 -14.32 16.33
C PRO A 363 -14.16 -13.75 17.39
N LYS A 364 -14.47 -12.59 17.99
CA LYS A 364 -13.69 -12.02 19.10
C LYS A 364 -14.59 -11.89 20.32
N LYS A 365 -14.01 -11.67 21.50
CA LYS A 365 -14.80 -11.48 22.73
C LYS A 365 -15.77 -10.31 22.55
N GLY A 366 -17.07 -10.61 22.62
CA GLY A 366 -18.14 -9.61 22.49
C GLY A 366 -18.47 -9.18 21.06
N GLY A 367 -18.06 -9.91 20.02
CA GLY A 367 -18.43 -9.59 18.65
C GLY A 367 -17.92 -10.55 17.58
N TYR A 368 -18.21 -10.24 16.32
CA TYR A 368 -17.85 -11.06 15.16
C TYR A 368 -17.78 -10.21 13.89
N VAL A 369 -17.08 -10.72 12.86
CA VAL A 369 -17.04 -10.07 11.53
C VAL A 369 -18.36 -10.30 10.81
N PHE A 370 -18.95 -9.23 10.30
CA PHE A 370 -20.19 -9.22 9.53
C PHE A 370 -19.90 -9.52 8.06
N PHE A 371 -20.72 -10.41 7.48
CA PHE A 371 -20.67 -10.78 6.08
C PHE A 371 -22.06 -10.59 5.46
N SER A 372 -22.19 -9.65 4.52
CA SER A 372 -23.39 -9.58 3.67
C SER A 372 -23.38 -10.75 2.67
N SER A 373 -24.50 -10.97 1.97
CA SER A 373 -24.57 -11.98 0.90
C SER A 373 -23.52 -11.75 -0.18
N GLU A 374 -23.31 -10.48 -0.57
CA GLU A 374 -22.30 -10.07 -1.54
C GLU A 374 -20.88 -10.34 -1.02
N VAL A 375 -20.56 -9.91 0.20
CA VAL A 375 -19.25 -10.12 0.83
C VAL A 375 -18.92 -11.61 0.96
N LYS A 376 -19.92 -12.43 1.30
CA LYS A 376 -19.77 -13.89 1.32
C LYS A 376 -19.36 -14.44 -0.04
N GLN A 377 -20.06 -14.04 -1.10
CA GLN A 377 -19.76 -14.51 -2.46
C GLN A 377 -18.37 -14.08 -2.90
N ASN A 378 -18.02 -12.80 -2.67
CA ASN A 378 -16.71 -12.25 -3.00
C ASN A 378 -15.59 -12.96 -2.22
N LEU A 379 -15.81 -13.32 -0.95
CA LEU A 379 -14.86 -14.09 -0.16
C LEU A 379 -14.67 -15.50 -0.73
N GLU A 380 -15.76 -16.16 -1.12
CA GLU A 380 -15.71 -17.49 -1.74
C GLU A 380 -14.90 -17.48 -3.04
N GLU A 381 -15.08 -16.46 -3.88
CA GLU A 381 -14.32 -16.32 -5.13
C GLU A 381 -12.84 -16.02 -4.88
N LEU A 382 -12.53 -15.13 -3.92
CA LEU A 382 -11.15 -14.88 -3.50
C LEU A 382 -10.48 -16.16 -3.00
N ILE A 383 -11.13 -16.91 -2.08
CA ILE A 383 -10.58 -18.15 -1.52
C ILE A 383 -10.36 -19.20 -2.61
N PHE A 384 -11.28 -19.30 -3.57
CA PHE A 384 -11.14 -20.24 -4.67
C PHE A 384 -9.89 -19.92 -5.51
N GLU A 385 -9.73 -18.66 -5.94
CA GLU A 385 -8.59 -18.29 -6.79
C GLU A 385 -7.26 -18.27 -6.02
N TRP A 386 -7.26 -17.73 -4.82
CA TRP A 386 -6.06 -17.55 -4.02
C TRP A 386 -5.49 -18.86 -3.50
N ARG A 387 -6.35 -19.72 -2.93
CA ARG A 387 -5.91 -20.92 -2.20
C ARG A 387 -6.32 -22.21 -2.89
N TRP A 388 -7.62 -22.39 -3.12
CA TRP A 388 -8.15 -23.69 -3.58
C TRP A 388 -7.59 -24.14 -4.94
N ARG A 389 -7.54 -23.23 -5.92
CA ARG A 389 -7.06 -23.53 -7.27
C ARG A 389 -5.61 -24.03 -7.26
N LYS A 390 -4.76 -23.48 -6.39
CA LYS A 390 -3.35 -23.87 -6.23
C LYS A 390 -3.18 -25.29 -5.67
N MET A 391 -4.16 -25.80 -4.92
CA MET A 391 -4.13 -27.18 -4.40
C MET A 391 -4.38 -28.24 -5.49
N GLY A 392 -4.80 -27.84 -6.69
CA GLY A 392 -5.07 -28.78 -7.79
C GLY A 392 -6.24 -29.73 -7.51
N VAL A 393 -7.14 -29.36 -6.59
CA VAL A 393 -8.32 -30.15 -6.22
C VAL A 393 -9.54 -29.67 -7.01
N LYS A 394 -10.37 -30.64 -7.44
CA LYS A 394 -11.63 -30.37 -8.14
C LYS A 394 -12.53 -29.39 -7.36
N LYS A 395 -13.16 -28.43 -8.05
CA LYS A 395 -13.97 -27.36 -7.45
C LYS A 395 -15.11 -27.91 -6.58
N GLU A 396 -15.70 -29.04 -6.96
CA GLU A 396 -16.82 -29.66 -6.25
C GLU A 396 -16.41 -30.14 -4.84
N LYS A 397 -15.14 -30.48 -4.61
CA LYS A 397 -14.66 -30.87 -3.27
C LYS A 397 -14.58 -29.67 -2.31
N LEU A 398 -14.61 -28.42 -2.80
CA LEU A 398 -14.67 -27.23 -1.94
C LEU A 398 -16.02 -27.17 -1.19
N ASP A 399 -17.09 -27.71 -1.77
CA ASP A 399 -18.39 -27.73 -1.12
C ASP A 399 -18.39 -28.61 0.13
N ALA A 400 -17.58 -29.66 0.19
CA ALA A 400 -17.40 -30.45 1.41
C ALA A 400 -16.82 -29.59 2.54
N ILE A 401 -15.79 -28.78 2.23
CA ILE A 401 -15.15 -27.86 3.17
C ILE A 401 -16.12 -26.76 3.64
N LYS A 402 -16.89 -26.18 2.72
CA LYS A 402 -17.95 -25.20 3.05
C LYS A 402 -18.97 -25.79 4.01
N ASN A 403 -19.45 -27.01 3.71
CA ASN A 403 -20.44 -27.69 4.54
C ASN A 403 -19.86 -28.09 5.91
N ASP A 404 -18.61 -28.51 5.98
CA ASP A 404 -17.95 -28.81 7.26
C ASP A 404 -17.78 -27.54 8.11
N GLY A 405 -17.36 -26.42 7.51
CA GLY A 405 -17.38 -25.11 8.18
C GLY A 405 -18.77 -24.74 8.71
N LYS A 406 -19.84 -25.01 7.96
CA LYS A 406 -21.22 -24.80 8.43
C LYS A 406 -21.58 -25.71 9.61
N ILE A 407 -21.17 -26.97 9.59
CA ILE A 407 -21.33 -27.90 10.73
C ILE A 407 -20.65 -27.33 11.98
N VAL A 408 -19.38 -26.93 11.85
CA VAL A 408 -18.59 -26.35 12.93
C VAL A 408 -19.30 -25.12 13.50
N ALA A 409 -19.79 -24.22 12.64
CA ALA A 409 -20.52 -23.02 13.04
C ALA A 409 -21.79 -23.34 13.84
N LYS A 410 -22.61 -24.31 13.38
CA LYS A 410 -23.86 -24.71 14.05
C LYS A 410 -23.61 -25.30 15.43
N ILE A 411 -22.58 -26.13 15.58
CA ILE A 411 -22.19 -26.68 16.89
C ILE A 411 -21.62 -25.58 17.80
N SER A 412 -20.91 -24.62 17.22
CA SER A 412 -20.26 -23.51 17.95
C SER A 412 -21.21 -22.35 18.25
N GLU A 413 -22.48 -22.42 17.85
CA GLU A 413 -23.43 -21.30 17.88
C GLU A 413 -23.51 -20.59 19.24
N ASN A 414 -23.43 -21.32 20.34
CA ASN A 414 -23.47 -20.76 21.70
C ASN A 414 -22.07 -20.41 22.24
N ASN A 415 -21.02 -21.05 21.73
CA ASN A 415 -19.64 -20.85 22.16
C ASN A 415 -18.67 -21.16 21.01
N ALA A 416 -17.90 -20.14 20.58
CA ALA A 416 -16.91 -20.25 19.51
C ALA A 416 -15.67 -21.11 19.88
N SER A 417 -15.66 -21.77 21.05
CA SER A 417 -14.53 -22.58 21.55
C SER A 417 -14.02 -23.61 20.56
N LEU A 418 -14.91 -24.28 19.80
CA LEU A 418 -14.50 -25.25 18.79
C LEU A 418 -13.81 -24.59 17.59
N ILE A 419 -14.25 -23.41 17.16
CA ILE A 419 -13.60 -22.64 16.10
C ILE A 419 -12.18 -22.27 16.55
N TYR A 420 -12.01 -21.77 17.78
CA TYR A 420 -10.67 -21.49 18.32
C TYR A 420 -9.83 -22.74 18.55
N LYS A 421 -10.46 -23.88 18.87
CA LYS A 421 -9.74 -25.14 19.04
C LYS A 421 -9.19 -25.63 17.71
N LEU A 422 -10.01 -25.63 16.66
CA LEU A 422 -9.60 -25.89 15.26
C LEU A 422 -8.46 -24.96 14.86
N ASP A 423 -8.60 -23.67 15.13
CA ASP A 423 -7.61 -22.66 14.81
C ASP A 423 -6.25 -22.97 15.47
N LYS A 424 -6.23 -23.33 16.75
CA LYS A 424 -4.99 -23.57 17.50
C LYS A 424 -4.27 -24.87 17.18
N VAL A 425 -4.87 -25.75 16.37
CA VAL A 425 -4.29 -27.04 15.99
C VAL A 425 -2.93 -26.84 15.30
N ARG A 426 -1.90 -27.52 15.81
CA ARG A 426 -0.53 -27.47 15.24
C ARG A 426 -0.10 -28.77 14.57
N THR A 427 -0.74 -29.88 14.91
CA THR A 427 -0.44 -31.21 14.36
C THR A 427 -1.65 -31.81 13.66
N ILE A 428 -1.41 -32.75 12.75
CA ILE A 428 -2.50 -33.44 12.05
C ILE A 428 -3.32 -34.33 13.01
N ASP A 429 -2.71 -34.89 14.05
CA ASP A 429 -3.41 -35.71 15.04
C ASP A 429 -4.37 -34.89 15.90
N ASP A 430 -3.95 -33.67 16.27
CA ASP A 430 -4.81 -32.70 16.93
C ASP A 430 -5.98 -32.31 16.00
N PHE A 431 -5.70 -32.11 14.70
CA PHE A 431 -6.74 -31.84 13.71
C PHE A 431 -7.80 -32.94 13.70
N TRP A 432 -7.37 -34.21 13.60
CA TRP A 432 -8.25 -35.37 13.67
C TRP A 432 -9.01 -35.48 15.00
N SER A 433 -8.36 -35.12 16.10
CA SER A 433 -9.01 -35.11 17.41
C SER A 433 -10.16 -34.11 17.46
N VAL A 434 -9.98 -32.92 16.86
CA VAL A 434 -11.01 -31.89 16.86
C VAL A 434 -12.17 -32.27 15.92
N LEU A 435 -11.90 -32.80 14.74
CA LEU A 435 -12.96 -33.31 13.84
C LEU A 435 -13.79 -34.44 14.48
N ARG A 436 -13.14 -35.34 15.24
CA ARG A 436 -13.85 -36.38 16.02
C ARG A 436 -14.73 -35.79 17.12
N GLU A 437 -14.28 -34.72 17.78
CA GLU A 437 -15.09 -34.02 18.78
C GLU A 437 -16.32 -33.37 18.14
N ILE A 438 -16.16 -32.75 16.97
CA ILE A 438 -17.24 -32.17 16.16
C ILE A 438 -18.26 -33.25 15.80
N SER A 439 -17.79 -34.39 15.27
CA SER A 439 -18.62 -35.55 14.93
C SER A 439 -19.50 -36.01 16.10
N ARG A 440 -18.92 -36.13 17.31
CA ARG A 440 -19.65 -36.57 18.52
C ARG A 440 -20.73 -35.59 18.97
N LYS A 441 -20.61 -34.30 18.61
CA LYS A 441 -21.59 -33.26 18.98
C LYS A 441 -22.72 -33.12 17.96
N LEU A 442 -22.59 -33.68 16.75
CA LEU A 442 -23.62 -33.63 15.71
C LEU A 442 -24.98 -34.18 16.16
N PRO A 443 -25.09 -35.36 16.84
CA PRO A 443 -26.38 -35.89 17.28
C PRO A 443 -27.12 -35.02 18.29
N GLY A 444 -26.41 -34.09 18.95
CA GLY A 444 -26.99 -33.16 19.92
C GLY A 444 -27.60 -31.89 19.30
N LEU A 445 -27.58 -31.74 17.97
CA LEU A 445 -28.22 -30.63 17.28
C LEU A 445 -29.73 -30.86 17.13
N ASP A 446 -30.51 -29.77 17.22
CA ASP A 446 -31.95 -29.82 16.96
C ASP A 446 -32.28 -30.13 15.49
N GLU A 447 -33.49 -30.64 15.23
CA GLU A 447 -33.93 -31.03 13.87
C GLU A 447 -33.84 -29.89 12.85
N LYS A 448 -34.10 -28.64 13.25
CA LYS A 448 -34.05 -27.48 12.35
C LYS A 448 -32.62 -27.28 11.84
N LYS A 449 -31.63 -27.38 12.73
CA LYS A 449 -30.20 -27.27 12.38
C LYS A 449 -29.70 -28.47 11.58
N LEU A 450 -30.15 -29.69 11.91
CA LEU A 450 -29.78 -30.90 11.18
C LEU A 450 -30.21 -30.81 9.70
N ARG A 451 -31.39 -30.24 9.41
CA ARG A 451 -31.88 -30.01 8.03
C ARG A 451 -31.05 -28.99 7.24
N GLU A 452 -30.29 -28.14 7.92
CA GLU A 452 -29.46 -27.12 7.28
C GLU A 452 -28.03 -27.60 6.97
N ILE A 453 -27.60 -28.76 7.47
CA ILE A 453 -26.24 -29.28 7.28
C ILE A 453 -26.24 -30.53 6.41
N LYS A 454 -25.09 -30.85 5.80
CA LYS A 454 -24.83 -32.12 5.10
C LYS A 454 -23.90 -32.97 5.97
N PRO A 455 -24.40 -33.92 6.79
CA PRO A 455 -23.56 -34.65 7.74
C PRO A 455 -22.40 -35.41 7.11
N THR A 456 -22.56 -35.91 5.87
CA THR A 456 -21.50 -36.63 5.13
C THR A 456 -20.31 -35.75 4.77
N ALA A 457 -20.44 -34.42 4.86
CA ALA A 457 -19.36 -33.49 4.57
C ALA A 457 -18.14 -33.71 5.48
N LEU A 458 -18.34 -34.11 6.75
CA LEU A 458 -17.23 -34.40 7.66
C LEU A 458 -16.39 -35.58 7.15
N ASP A 459 -17.04 -36.66 6.69
CA ASP A 459 -16.35 -37.82 6.13
C ASP A 459 -15.66 -37.48 4.80
N GLU A 460 -16.32 -36.68 3.95
CA GLU A 460 -15.75 -36.17 2.69
C GLU A 460 -14.49 -35.33 2.94
N VAL A 461 -14.49 -34.47 3.97
CA VAL A 461 -13.33 -33.66 4.38
C VAL A 461 -12.22 -34.54 4.95
N ILE A 462 -12.54 -35.58 5.73
CA ILE A 462 -11.55 -36.52 6.24
C ILE A 462 -10.86 -37.25 5.08
N GLN A 463 -11.63 -37.75 4.10
CA GLN A 463 -11.08 -38.42 2.92
C GLN A 463 -10.22 -37.46 2.08
N LEU A 464 -10.73 -36.26 1.79
CA LEU A 464 -9.99 -35.23 1.08
C LEU A 464 -8.66 -34.89 1.76
N THR A 465 -8.67 -34.72 3.09
CA THR A 465 -7.46 -34.40 3.85
C THR A 465 -6.43 -35.54 3.77
N LYS A 466 -6.88 -36.81 3.81
CA LYS A 466 -5.98 -37.96 3.63
C LYS A 466 -5.34 -37.96 2.24
N GLU A 467 -6.14 -37.78 1.18
CA GLU A 467 -5.64 -37.70 -0.20
C GLU A 467 -4.61 -36.58 -0.40
N ILE A 468 -4.81 -35.43 0.25
CA ILE A 468 -3.89 -34.29 0.20
C ILE A 468 -2.59 -34.61 0.94
N VAL A 469 -2.68 -35.15 2.16
CA VAL A 469 -1.53 -35.46 3.02
C VAL A 469 -0.62 -36.54 2.41
N GLU A 470 -1.19 -37.46 1.62
CA GLU A 470 -0.42 -38.43 0.84
C GLU A 470 0.49 -37.75 -0.19
N LYS A 471 0.05 -36.62 -0.78
CA LYS A 471 0.83 -35.85 -1.75
C LYS A 471 1.79 -34.87 -1.07
N ASN A 472 1.30 -34.15 -0.06
CA ASN A 472 2.05 -33.16 0.69
C ASN A 472 1.61 -33.12 2.15
N LYS A 473 2.51 -33.54 3.05
CA LYS A 473 2.21 -33.71 4.48
C LYS A 473 1.82 -32.43 5.21
N ASP A 474 2.10 -31.25 4.67
CA ASP A 474 1.79 -29.98 5.33
C ASP A 474 0.51 -29.30 4.80
N GLU A 475 -0.03 -29.75 3.67
CA GLU A 475 -1.21 -29.13 3.04
C GLU A 475 -2.52 -29.34 3.80
N TRP A 476 -2.59 -30.22 4.79
CA TRP A 476 -3.75 -30.29 5.69
C TRP A 476 -3.97 -28.98 6.47
N LYS A 477 -2.91 -28.18 6.68
CA LYS A 477 -3.01 -26.86 7.31
C LYS A 477 -3.90 -25.94 6.48
N GLU A 478 -3.85 -26.07 5.16
CA GLU A 478 -4.69 -25.36 4.22
C GLU A 478 -6.16 -25.72 4.42
N ILE A 479 -6.45 -27.01 4.52
CA ILE A 479 -7.79 -27.52 4.80
C ILE A 479 -8.31 -27.01 6.13
N ARG A 480 -7.50 -27.07 7.19
CA ARG A 480 -7.85 -26.50 8.50
C ARG A 480 -8.22 -25.03 8.39
N ASP A 481 -7.37 -24.23 7.73
CA ASP A 481 -7.55 -22.79 7.63
C ASP A 481 -8.79 -22.43 6.79
N LEU A 482 -9.05 -23.15 5.70
CA LEU A 482 -10.30 -23.03 4.93
C LEU A 482 -11.54 -23.33 5.78
N ILE A 483 -11.53 -24.41 6.58
CA ILE A 483 -12.64 -24.74 7.49
C ILE A 483 -12.85 -23.60 8.49
N VAL A 484 -11.78 -23.01 9.03
CA VAL A 484 -11.85 -21.88 9.96
C VAL A 484 -12.49 -20.64 9.31
N VAL A 485 -12.15 -20.32 8.05
CA VAL A 485 -12.79 -19.22 7.30
C VAL A 485 -14.29 -19.44 7.20
N TYR A 486 -14.70 -20.61 6.69
CA TYR A 486 -16.12 -20.93 6.49
C TYR A 486 -16.87 -21.02 7.82
N ALA A 487 -16.29 -21.64 8.84
CA ALA A 487 -16.87 -21.70 10.18
C ALA A 487 -17.10 -20.31 10.77
N SER A 488 -16.12 -19.42 10.66
CA SER A 488 -16.25 -18.04 11.16
C SER A 488 -17.33 -17.26 10.41
N MET A 489 -17.38 -17.41 9.08
CA MET A 489 -18.39 -16.78 8.24
C MET A 489 -19.81 -17.28 8.54
N TYR A 490 -20.04 -18.60 8.59
CA TYR A 490 -21.36 -19.16 8.90
C TYR A 490 -21.79 -18.86 10.33
N TYR A 491 -20.86 -18.86 11.28
CA TYR A 491 -21.14 -18.48 12.67
C TYR A 491 -21.72 -17.07 12.76
N SER A 492 -21.12 -16.12 12.05
CA SER A 492 -21.61 -14.74 11.95
C SER A 492 -23.01 -14.65 11.32
N LEU A 493 -23.24 -15.37 10.22
CA LEU A 493 -24.54 -15.37 9.51
C LEU A 493 -25.68 -15.92 10.39
N ASP A 494 -25.41 -16.97 11.16
CA ASP A 494 -26.41 -17.56 12.06
C ASP A 494 -26.75 -16.62 13.23
N LYS A 495 -25.77 -15.88 13.76
CA LYS A 495 -26.00 -14.86 14.79
C LYS A 495 -26.90 -13.72 14.29
N LEU A 496 -26.79 -13.35 13.01
CA LEU A 496 -27.62 -12.31 12.41
C LEU A 496 -29.07 -12.78 12.23
N LYS A 497 -29.30 -13.98 11.71
CA LYS A 497 -30.65 -14.55 11.53
C LYS A 497 -31.46 -14.55 12.81
N LYS A 498 -30.84 -14.96 13.94
CA LYS A 498 -31.50 -14.96 15.25
C LYS A 498 -31.91 -13.57 15.74
N LYS A 499 -31.16 -12.53 15.35
CA LYS A 499 -31.50 -11.14 15.70
C LYS A 499 -32.73 -10.66 14.92
N SER A 500 -32.84 -11.01 13.64
CA SER A 500 -34.00 -10.73 12.81
C SER A 500 -35.26 -11.44 13.34
N GLU A 501 -35.16 -12.74 13.67
CA GLU A 501 -36.27 -13.52 14.24
C GLU A 501 -36.67 -13.04 15.66
N GLY A 502 -35.75 -12.46 16.43
CA GLY A 502 -36.01 -11.89 17.76
C GLY A 502 -36.55 -10.46 17.77
N GLY A 503 -36.43 -9.73 16.65
CA GLY A 503 -36.93 -8.36 16.49
C GLY A 503 -38.42 -8.28 16.15
N GLU A 504 -39.00 -9.35 15.58
CA GLU A 504 -40.43 -9.46 15.28
C GLU A 504 -41.27 -9.88 16.50
N LYS A 505 -40.65 -10.08 17.67
CA LYS A 505 -41.32 -10.43 18.93
C LYS A 505 -41.24 -9.34 20.01
N LYS A 506 -41.24 -8.06 19.61
CA LYS A 506 -41.41 -6.94 20.55
C LYS A 506 -42.52 -6.00 20.12
#